data_AF-A0A9D7SBH6-F1
#
_entry.id   AF-A0A9D7SBH6-F1
#
_cell.length_a   1.000
_cell.length_b   1.000
_cell.length_c   1.000
_cell.angle_alpha   90.00
_cell.angle_beta   90.00
_cell.angle_gamma   90.00
#
_symmetry.space_group_name_H-M   'P 1'
#
loop_
_entity.id
_entity.type
_entity.pdbx_description
1 polymer ?
#
loop_
_entity_poly.entity_id
_entity_poly.type
_entity_poly.pdbx_seq_one_letter_code
_entity_poly.pdbx_strand_id
1 'polypeptide(L)' 'MINGKEIEPKRMYHVAVNEFLLTGNESGLEFFSAKNPDLQNINRAKPDDLSDIRRDIRLLIIDYIKKGGDKNLLKLK' A
#
# COMPACT_ATOMS: atom_id res chain seq x y z
N MET A 1 -8.37 0.59 -15.79
CA MET A 1 -9.70 0.72 -15.18
C MET A 1 -9.61 0.46 -13.68
N ILE A 2 -10.42 1.13 -12.87
CA ILE A 2 -10.58 0.84 -11.43
C ILE A 2 -12.05 0.47 -11.22
N ASN A 3 -12.31 -0.73 -10.68
CA ASN A 3 -13.66 -1.27 -10.45
C ASN A 3 -14.60 -1.16 -11.66
N GLY A 4 -14.12 -1.59 -12.84
CA GLY A 4 -14.95 -1.56 -14.04
C GLY A 4 -15.16 -0.16 -14.64
N LYS A 5 -14.45 0.88 -14.17
CA LYS A 5 -14.53 2.25 -14.71
C LYS A 5 -13.19 2.72 -15.25
N GLU A 6 -13.21 3.56 -16.29
CA GLU A 6 -12.00 4.23 -16.78
C GLU A 6 -11.39 5.11 -15.69
N ILE A 7 -10.07 5.29 -15.77
CA ILE A 7 -9.36 6.15 -14.83
C ILE A 7 -9.58 7.59 -15.26
N GLU A 8 -10.25 8.35 -14.40
CA GLU A 8 -10.41 9.79 -14.56
C GLU A 8 -9.13 10.51 -14.09
N PRO A 9 -8.39 11.24 -14.96
CA PRO A 9 -7.07 11.78 -14.62
C PRO A 9 -7.05 12.83 -13.51
N LYS A 10 -8.16 13.57 -13.33
CA LYS A 10 -8.28 14.64 -12.32
C LYS A 10 -8.86 14.15 -10.99
N ARG A 11 -9.16 12.85 -10.88
CA ARG A 11 -9.77 12.26 -9.70
C ARG A 11 -8.69 11.75 -8.74
N MET A 12 -8.88 12.00 -7.45
CA MET A 12 -8.04 11.43 -6.41
C MET A 12 -8.46 9.99 -6.11
N TYR A 13 -7.48 9.09 -6.04
CA TYR A 13 -7.69 7.67 -5.71
C TYR A 13 -6.91 7.30 -4.44
N HIS A 14 -7.52 6.44 -3.62
CA HIS A 14 -6.82 5.83 -2.51
C HIS A 14 -6.00 4.64 -3.01
N VAL A 15 -4.71 4.65 -2.68
CA VAL A 15 -3.77 3.58 -2.99
C VAL A 15 -3.08 3.12 -1.71
N ALA A 16 -2.84 1.82 -1.59
CA ALA A 16 -2.02 1.26 -0.53
C ALA A 16 -0.64 0.95 -1.12
N VAL A 17 0.41 1.50 -0.52
CA VAL A 17 1.79 1.35 -1.00
C VAL A 17 2.73 1.08 0.18
N ASN A 18 3.91 0.53 -0.11
CA ASN A 18 4.95 0.40 0.89
C ASN A 18 5.57 1.78 1.21
N GLU A 19 5.92 1.99 2.48
CA GLU A 19 6.62 3.19 2.96
C GLU A 19 7.86 3.51 2.12
N PHE A 20 8.60 2.49 1.68
CA PHE A 20 9.78 2.64 0.84
C PHE A 20 9.52 3.42 -0.45
N LEU A 21 8.37 3.20 -1.11
CA LEU A 21 8.06 3.92 -2.35
C LEU A 21 7.91 5.42 -2.12
N LEU A 22 7.38 5.82 -0.95
CA LEU A 22 7.22 7.23 -0.59
C LEU A 22 8.53 7.95 -0.23
N THR A 23 9.65 7.23 -0.18
CA THR A 23 10.98 7.83 0.04
C THR A 23 11.50 8.57 -1.19
N GLY A 24 11.04 8.20 -2.39
CA GLY A 24 11.57 8.68 -3.66
C GLY A 24 12.89 8.03 -4.09
N ASN A 25 13.34 6.97 -3.41
CA ASN A 25 14.59 6.27 -3.73
C ASN A 25 14.44 5.16 -4.78
N GLU A 26 13.20 4.83 -5.17
CA GLU A 26 12.95 3.85 -6.23
C GLU A 26 13.21 4.49 -7.60
N SER A 27 14.06 3.86 -8.39
CA SER A 27 14.48 4.39 -9.69
C SER A 27 13.29 4.49 -10.66
N GLY A 28 13.10 5.67 -11.26
CA GLY A 28 11.98 5.94 -12.17
C GLY A 28 10.66 6.25 -11.47
N LEU A 29 10.64 6.30 -10.12
CA LEU A 29 9.48 6.68 -9.31
C LEU A 29 9.81 7.82 -8.32
N GLU A 30 10.77 8.67 -8.65
CA GLU A 30 11.23 9.77 -7.80
C GLU A 30 10.10 10.78 -7.49
N PHE A 31 9.16 10.93 -8.43
CA PHE A 31 7.97 11.76 -8.27
C PHE A 31 6.99 11.21 -7.23
N PHE A 32 7.01 9.91 -6.95
CA PHE A 32 6.07 9.24 -6.06
C PHE A 32 6.57 9.27 -4.61
N SER A 33 6.97 10.47 -4.15
CA SER A 33 7.48 10.69 -2.80
C SER A 33 6.52 11.53 -1.96
N ALA A 34 6.62 11.44 -0.64
CA ALA A 34 5.79 12.22 0.30
C ALA A 34 5.97 13.75 0.19
N LYS A 35 6.94 14.23 -0.60
CA LYS A 35 7.15 15.65 -0.90
C LYS A 35 6.31 16.14 -2.08
N ASN A 36 5.72 15.23 -2.86
CA ASN A 36 4.87 15.58 -3.99
C ASN A 36 3.53 16.16 -3.49
N PRO A 37 3.19 17.43 -3.81
CA PRO A 37 1.94 18.05 -3.34
C PRO A 37 0.67 17.40 -3.89
N ASP A 38 0.77 16.61 -4.96
CA ASP A 38 -0.36 15.87 -5.52
C ASP A 38 -0.72 14.64 -4.66
N LEU A 39 0.16 14.19 -3.78
CA LEU A 39 -0.15 13.14 -2.80
C LEU A 39 -0.81 13.74 -1.56
N GLN A 40 -2.12 13.57 -1.46
CA GLN A 40 -2.91 14.08 -0.35
C GLN A 40 -3.24 12.97 0.67
N ASN A 41 -3.44 13.37 1.93
CA ASN A 41 -3.94 12.49 3.01
C ASN A 41 -3.11 11.21 3.24
N ILE A 42 -1.78 11.33 3.24
CA ILE A 42 -0.89 10.19 3.48
C ILE A 42 -1.09 9.66 4.92
N ASN A 43 -1.74 8.50 5.03
CA ASN A 43 -1.95 7.80 6.30
C ASN A 43 -0.88 6.71 6.47
N ARG A 44 -0.06 6.84 7.51
CA ARG A 44 1.03 5.90 7.80
C ARG A 44 0.62 4.93 8.90
N ALA A 45 1.15 3.72 8.82
CA ALA A 45 1.14 2.82 9.96
C ALA A 45 1.99 3.41 11.09
N LYS A 46 1.56 3.24 12.33
CA LYS A 46 2.35 3.67 13.50
C LYS A 46 3.29 2.52 13.88
N PRO A 47 4.63 2.69 13.79
CA PRO A 47 5.56 1.58 14.04
C PRO A 47 5.47 0.99 15.45
N ASP A 48 5.14 1.84 16.43
CA ASP A 48 5.01 1.54 17.86
C ASP A 48 3.64 0.96 18.24
N ASP A 49 2.62 1.10 17.39
CA ASP A 49 1.31 0.50 17.61
C ASP A 49 1.32 -0.98 17.22
N LEU A 50 1.44 -1.86 18.23
CA LEU A 50 1.47 -3.30 18.00
C LEU A 50 0.16 -3.86 17.42
N SER A 51 -0.94 -3.12 17.53
CA SER A 51 -2.25 -3.51 17.03
C SER A 51 -2.47 -3.15 15.55
N ASP A 52 -1.66 -2.25 14.99
CA ASP A 52 -1.76 -1.85 13.59
C ASP A 52 -1.09 -2.89 12.67
N ILE A 53 -1.88 -3.74 12.04
CA ILE A 53 -1.39 -4.76 11.11
C ILE A 53 -0.67 -4.17 9.89
N ARG A 54 -0.88 -2.88 9.57
CA ARG A 54 -0.28 -2.22 8.39
C ARG A 54 1.22 -1.95 8.57
N ARG A 55 1.73 -2.03 9.80
CA ARG A 55 3.15 -1.80 10.10
C ARG A 55 4.10 -2.85 9.50
N ASP A 56 3.59 -4.02 9.17
CA ASP A 56 4.37 -5.12 8.61
C ASP A 56 3.52 -5.87 7.57
N ILE A 57 3.96 -5.85 6.32
CA ILE A 57 3.26 -6.50 5.21
C ILE A 57 3.02 -7.99 5.45
N ARG A 58 3.89 -8.66 6.21
CA ARG A 58 3.74 -10.08 6.56
C ARG A 58 2.53 -10.28 7.47
N LEU A 59 2.30 -9.39 8.43
CA LEU A 59 1.12 -9.45 9.31
C LEU A 59 -0.17 -9.25 8.51
N LEU A 60 -0.19 -8.29 7.58
CA LEU A 60 -1.32 -8.06 6.69
C LEU A 60 -1.63 -9.29 5.82
N ILE A 61 -0.61 -9.91 5.22
CA ILE A 61 -0.77 -11.13 4.42
C ILE A 61 -1.32 -12.29 5.28
N ILE A 62 -0.77 -12.49 6.48
CA ILE A 62 -1.26 -13.51 7.42
C ILE A 62 -2.73 -13.27 7.77
N ASP A 63 -3.13 -12.04 8.07
CA ASP A 63 -4.53 -11.68 8.37
C ASP A 63 -5.45 -11.97 7.18
N TYR A 64 -5.04 -11.58 5.96
CA TYR A 64 -5.79 -11.83 4.73
C TYR A 64 -6.06 -13.33 4.52
N ILE A 65 -5.03 -14.17 4.68
CA ILE A 65 -5.17 -15.62 4.50
C ILE A 65 -6.04 -16.23 5.60
N LYS A 66 -5.91 -15.79 6.86
CA LYS A 66 -6.76 -16.23 7.97
C LYS A 66 -8.25 -15.93 7.72
N LYS A 67 -8.54 -14.81 7.05
CA LYS A 67 -9.91 -14.37 6.69
C LYS A 67 -10.46 -15.04 5.42
N GLY A 68 -9.75 -16.02 4.86
CA GLY A 68 -10.22 -16.77 3.68
C GLY A 68 -9.64 -16.30 2.35
N GLY A 69 -8.59 -15.46 2.37
CA GLY A 69 -7.79 -15.16 1.19
C GLY A 69 -7.14 -16.41 0.57
N ASP A 70 -6.62 -16.30 -0.66
CA ASP A 70 -6.07 -17.44 -1.39
C ASP A 70 -4.92 -18.12 -0.61
N LYS A 71 -5.19 -19.35 -0.18
CA LYS A 71 -4.28 -20.15 0.66
C LYS A 71 -3.05 -20.64 -0.10
N ASN A 72 -3.05 -20.55 -1.43
CA ASN A 72 -1.88 -20.94 -2.23
C ASN A 72 -0.70 -19.97 -2.06
N LEU A 73 -0.93 -18.76 -1.55
CA LEU A 73 0.12 -17.77 -1.27
C LEU A 73 1.12 -18.21 -0.18
N LEU A 74 0.75 -19.16 0.71
CA LEU A 74 1.65 -19.69 1.75
C LEU A 74 2.52 -20.87 1.30
N LYS A 75 2.34 -21.35 0.06
CA LYS A 75 3.04 -22.54 -0.45
C LYS A 75 4.36 -22.23 -1.16
N LEU A 76 4.76 -20.96 -1.25
CA LEU A 76 6.06 -20.56 -1.78
C LEU A 76 7.13 -20.85 -0.73
N LYS A 77 7.72 -22.05 -0.81
CA LYS A 77 8.96 -22.45 -0.14
C LYS A 77 10.01 -22.74 -1.20
#